data_AF-A0A2K9NPL7-F1
#
_entry.id   AF-A0A2K9NPL7-F1
#
_cell.length_a   1.000
_cell.length_b   1.000
_cell.length_c   1.000
_cell.angle_alpha   90.00
_cell.angle_beta   90.00
_cell.angle_gamma   90.00
#
_symmetry.space_group_name_H-M   'P 1'
#
loop_
_entity.id
_entity.type
_entity.pdbx_description
1 polymer ?
#
loop_
_entity_poly.entity_id
_entity_poly.type
_entity_poly.pdbx_seq_one_letter_code
_entity_poly.pdbx_strand_id
1 'polypeptide(L)'
;MKKNFKQIALATFVMGMTQSVHAYKYVIYTDETITKKSEEVAEMMKSTYPFNKFDVEVEIVRVSPEELDCGSSLGIDRLVTCKNSDSIQAQAARRGGDQAMIVKNMSKWGGSSSVGGGVPVITTGTSSRAMLHEYMHTLGLCDEYEYSASEAEIYCERERSTPNLAYITPVPPYGSDPEAKGLHGGSIPWNSDILATTPITTAGQLGTGAVDFKKQAPQNNTTIAMVLAEPTGLYRGQVCNKAKTPRYSWHPGGTSTVMNNVDAGLGAPLERIVERLLISKGVDKKLQFAESEPNVSDEKKNEERGGDVVVDSKPQTSINDTARGLFKSFFSWIKELFESIGRSLSR
;
A
#
# COMPACT_ATOMS: atom_id res chain seq x y z
N MET A 1 38.77 4.51 -62.17
CA MET A 1 38.41 3.48 -61.17
C MET A 1 37.20 3.96 -60.37
N LYS A 2 35.99 3.50 -60.72
CA LYS A 2 34.76 3.80 -59.97
C LYS A 2 34.43 2.59 -59.10
N LYS A 3 34.46 2.75 -57.77
CA LYS A 3 34.12 1.70 -56.80
C LYS A 3 32.61 1.71 -56.56
N ASN A 4 31.96 0.57 -56.85
CA ASN A 4 30.56 0.32 -56.52
C ASN A 4 30.44 -0.04 -55.03
N PHE A 5 29.81 0.83 -54.24
CA PHE A 5 29.39 0.54 -52.87
C PHE A 5 28.01 -0.13 -52.91
N LYS A 6 27.96 -1.43 -52.58
CA LYS A 6 26.71 -2.15 -52.35
C LYS A 6 26.15 -1.74 -50.98
N GLN A 7 24.98 -1.11 -50.96
CA GLN A 7 24.21 -0.90 -49.73
C GLN A 7 23.63 -2.24 -49.28
N ILE A 8 24.02 -2.70 -48.10
CA ILE A 8 23.39 -3.81 -47.39
C ILE A 8 22.30 -3.19 -46.51
N ALA A 9 21.04 -3.38 -46.90
CA ALA A 9 19.91 -3.03 -46.06
C ALA A 9 19.83 -4.03 -44.90
N LEU A 10 20.25 -3.58 -43.71
CA LEU A 10 20.10 -4.34 -42.47
C LEU A 10 18.64 -4.21 -42.04
N ALA A 11 17.83 -5.22 -42.36
CA ALA A 11 16.47 -5.33 -41.87
C ALA A 11 16.51 -5.63 -40.36
N THR A 12 16.40 -4.60 -39.53
CA THR A 12 16.22 -4.74 -38.09
C THR A 12 14.82 -5.31 -37.84
N PHE A 13 14.74 -6.63 -37.74
CA PHE A 13 13.55 -7.32 -37.28
C PHE A 13 13.37 -7.02 -35.80
N VAL A 14 12.56 -6.00 -35.49
CA VAL A 14 12.10 -5.73 -34.13
C VAL A 14 11.18 -6.90 -33.77
N MET A 15 11.75 -7.96 -33.18
CA MET A 15 10.96 -8.91 -32.41
C MET A 15 10.34 -8.12 -31.27
N GLY A 16 9.13 -7.61 -31.50
CA GLY A 16 8.29 -7.06 -30.46
C GLY A 16 8.08 -8.17 -29.46
N MET A 17 8.83 -8.14 -28.36
CA MET A 17 8.52 -8.95 -27.20
C MET A 17 7.15 -8.48 -26.75
N THR A 18 6.12 -9.23 -27.12
CA THR A 18 4.81 -9.12 -26.49
C THR A 18 5.03 -9.52 -25.04
N GLN A 19 5.31 -8.53 -24.19
CA GLN A 19 5.31 -8.74 -22.75
C GLN A 19 3.89 -9.20 -22.42
N SER A 20 3.73 -10.48 -22.10
CA SER A 20 2.50 -10.99 -21.53
C SER A 20 2.27 -10.22 -20.24
N VAL A 21 1.32 -9.28 -20.27
CA VAL A 21 0.90 -8.55 -19.08
C VAL A 21 0.13 -9.56 -18.23
N HIS A 22 0.71 -9.98 -17.11
CA HIS A 22 0.08 -10.92 -16.19
C HIS A 22 -0.66 -10.12 -15.14
N ALA A 23 -1.99 -10.12 -15.19
CA ALA A 23 -2.80 -9.53 -14.13
C ALA A 23 -2.55 -10.26 -12.81
N TYR A 24 -2.40 -9.51 -11.72
CA TYR A 24 -2.20 -10.11 -10.41
C TYR A 24 -3.51 -10.74 -9.93
N LYS A 25 -3.49 -12.02 -9.62
CA LYS A 25 -4.70 -12.80 -9.38
C LYS A 25 -4.86 -13.19 -7.92
N TYR A 26 -5.92 -12.67 -7.29
CA TYR A 26 -6.40 -13.13 -6.00
C TYR A 26 -7.31 -14.37 -6.17
N VAL A 27 -7.10 -15.40 -5.35
CA VAL A 27 -7.98 -16.57 -5.30
C VAL A 27 -8.61 -16.64 -3.91
N ILE A 28 -9.91 -16.34 -3.82
CA ILE A 28 -10.66 -16.34 -2.57
C ILE A 28 -11.31 -17.70 -2.38
N TYR A 29 -10.85 -18.45 -1.40
CA TYR A 29 -11.44 -19.73 -0.99
C TYR A 29 -12.52 -19.50 0.05
N THR A 30 -13.65 -20.19 -0.10
CA THR A 30 -14.77 -20.04 0.83
C THR A 30 -15.59 -21.32 0.97
N ASP A 31 -16.09 -21.55 2.18
CA ASP A 31 -17.10 -22.58 2.49
C ASP A 31 -18.50 -21.96 2.72
N GLU A 32 -18.71 -20.72 2.27
CA GLU A 32 -20.03 -20.10 2.24
C GLU A 32 -21.02 -20.90 1.38
N THR A 33 -22.28 -21.00 1.82
CA THR A 33 -23.40 -21.52 1.00
C THR A 33 -23.92 -20.51 -0.01
N ILE A 34 -23.69 -19.22 0.24
CA ILE A 34 -23.94 -18.11 -0.68
C ILE A 34 -22.69 -17.23 -0.60
N THR A 35 -21.99 -17.01 -1.71
CA THR A 35 -20.66 -16.37 -1.80
C THR A 35 -20.65 -14.87 -1.51
N LYS A 36 -21.63 -14.37 -0.75
CA LYS A 36 -21.87 -12.95 -0.55
C LYS A 36 -20.68 -12.25 0.09
N LYS A 37 -20.09 -12.77 1.18
CA LYS A 37 -18.94 -12.11 1.82
C LYS A 37 -17.71 -12.14 0.91
N SER A 38 -17.49 -13.24 0.21
CA SER A 38 -16.41 -13.36 -0.77
C SER A 38 -16.53 -12.35 -1.92
N GLU A 39 -17.75 -12.11 -2.42
CA GLU A 39 -18.05 -11.07 -3.41
C GLU A 39 -17.81 -9.66 -2.85
N GLU A 40 -18.27 -9.37 -1.63
CA GLU A 40 -18.00 -8.10 -0.94
C GLU A 40 -16.49 -7.83 -0.77
N VAL A 41 -15.71 -8.86 -0.45
CA VAL A 41 -14.23 -8.78 -0.36
C VAL A 41 -13.63 -8.49 -1.73
N ALA A 42 -14.06 -9.21 -2.77
CA ALA A 42 -13.57 -9.02 -4.13
C ALA A 42 -13.81 -7.59 -4.63
N GLU A 43 -15.02 -7.06 -4.42
CA GLU A 43 -15.38 -5.70 -4.80
C GLU A 43 -14.61 -4.64 -3.99
N MET A 44 -14.49 -4.84 -2.68
CA MET A 44 -13.72 -3.94 -1.81
C MET A 44 -12.25 -3.88 -2.23
N MET A 45 -11.60 -5.02 -2.47
CA MET A 45 -10.21 -5.05 -2.93
C MET A 45 -10.07 -4.36 -4.30
N LYS A 46 -10.98 -4.60 -5.24
CA LYS A 46 -10.92 -3.97 -6.58
C LYS A 46 -11.19 -2.46 -6.57
N SER A 47 -11.91 -1.96 -5.58
CA SER A 47 -12.30 -0.54 -5.50
C SER A 47 -11.36 0.30 -4.63
N THR A 48 -10.62 -0.31 -3.71
CA THR A 48 -9.74 0.41 -2.76
C THR A 48 -8.42 0.84 -3.40
N TYR A 49 -7.96 2.07 -3.16
CA TYR A 49 -6.60 2.49 -3.53
C TYR A 49 -5.55 1.82 -2.61
N PRO A 50 -4.38 1.39 -3.10
CA PRO A 50 -3.89 1.47 -4.49
C PRO A 50 -4.30 0.29 -5.37
N PHE A 51 -4.99 -0.72 -4.84
CA PHE A 51 -5.37 -1.95 -5.54
C PHE A 51 -6.11 -1.68 -6.85
N ASN A 52 -7.01 -0.70 -6.86
CA ASN A 52 -7.78 -0.33 -8.04
C ASN A 52 -6.95 0.19 -9.23
N LYS A 53 -5.68 0.59 -9.01
CA LYS A 53 -4.73 0.98 -10.07
C LYS A 53 -4.04 -0.20 -10.73
N PHE A 54 -3.98 -1.33 -10.06
CA PHE A 54 -3.28 -2.52 -10.55
C PHE A 54 -4.23 -3.39 -11.35
N ASP A 55 -3.68 -4.12 -12.32
CA ASP A 55 -4.48 -5.09 -13.06
C ASP A 55 -4.69 -6.31 -12.16
N VAL A 56 -5.88 -6.41 -11.57
CA VAL A 56 -6.20 -7.37 -10.52
C VAL A 56 -7.38 -8.22 -10.95
N GLU A 57 -7.13 -9.51 -11.04
CA GLU A 57 -8.15 -10.54 -11.21
C GLU A 57 -8.54 -11.14 -9.86
N VAL A 58 -9.80 -11.58 -9.75
CA VAL A 58 -10.28 -12.28 -8.55
C VAL A 58 -11.07 -13.51 -8.99
N GLU A 59 -10.66 -14.67 -8.51
CA GLU A 59 -11.38 -15.94 -8.63
C GLU A 59 -11.95 -16.32 -7.26
N ILE A 60 -13.23 -16.71 -7.18
CA ILE A 60 -13.84 -17.23 -5.96
C ILE A 60 -13.99 -18.75 -6.12
N VAL A 61 -13.40 -19.51 -5.20
CA VAL A 61 -13.40 -20.98 -5.19
C VAL A 61 -14.15 -21.47 -3.97
N ARG A 62 -15.22 -22.24 -4.22
CA ARG A 62 -16.01 -22.85 -3.15
C ARG A 62 -15.40 -24.20 -2.78
N VAL A 63 -15.20 -24.41 -1.48
CA VAL A 63 -14.61 -25.62 -0.90
C VAL A 63 -15.43 -26.09 0.30
N SER A 64 -15.19 -27.31 0.78
CA SER A 64 -15.88 -27.78 1.98
C SER A 64 -15.29 -27.16 3.24
N PRO A 65 -16.07 -27.05 4.34
CA PRO A 65 -15.55 -26.58 5.63
C PRO A 65 -14.33 -27.36 6.13
N GLU A 66 -14.28 -28.67 5.86
CA GLU A 66 -13.20 -29.59 6.23
C GLU A 66 -11.93 -29.36 5.41
N GLU A 67 -12.06 -28.95 4.14
CA GLU A 67 -10.91 -28.61 3.30
C GLU A 67 -10.16 -27.39 3.85
N LEU A 68 -10.88 -26.41 4.40
CA LEU A 68 -10.25 -25.25 5.03
C LEU A 68 -9.63 -25.58 6.41
N ASP A 69 -10.28 -26.46 7.20
CA ASP A 69 -9.90 -26.81 8.59
C ASP A 69 -9.53 -25.58 9.45
N CYS A 70 -10.43 -24.60 9.50
CA CYS A 70 -10.26 -23.37 10.28
C CYS A 70 -10.90 -23.45 11.67
N GLY A 71 -10.23 -22.88 12.65
CA GLY A 71 -10.73 -22.74 14.02
C GLY A 71 -9.98 -21.66 14.80
N SER A 72 -10.46 -21.39 16.03
CA SER A 72 -9.75 -20.49 16.96
C SER A 72 -8.37 -21.06 17.31
N SER A 73 -7.39 -20.18 17.49
CA SER A 73 -6.00 -20.54 17.80
C SER A 73 -5.48 -19.82 19.05
N LEU A 74 -4.46 -20.39 19.69
CA LEU A 74 -3.76 -19.82 20.86
C LEU A 74 -4.67 -19.48 22.06
N GLY A 75 -5.87 -20.08 22.14
CA GLY A 75 -6.87 -19.71 23.15
C GLY A 75 -7.48 -18.31 22.96
N ILE A 76 -7.16 -17.62 21.85
CA ILE A 76 -7.72 -16.32 21.50
C ILE A 76 -8.91 -16.57 20.58
N ASP A 77 -10.10 -16.30 21.11
CA ASP A 77 -11.35 -16.68 20.46
C ASP A 77 -11.50 -16.03 19.06
N ARG A 78 -11.09 -14.76 18.92
CA ARG A 78 -11.14 -14.01 17.64
C ARG A 78 -10.04 -14.37 16.64
N LEU A 79 -9.02 -15.14 17.04
CA LEU A 79 -7.88 -15.50 16.19
C LEU A 79 -8.23 -16.76 15.41
N VAL A 80 -8.78 -16.60 14.22
CA VAL A 80 -9.22 -17.72 13.38
C VAL A 80 -8.13 -18.07 12.37
N THR A 81 -7.51 -19.24 12.54
CA THR A 81 -6.45 -19.76 11.64
C THR A 81 -6.91 -21.04 10.96
N CYS A 82 -6.38 -21.33 9.79
CA CYS A 82 -6.69 -22.53 9.02
C CYS A 82 -5.45 -23.43 8.93
N LYS A 83 -5.58 -24.72 9.25
CA LYS A 83 -4.43 -25.64 9.22
C LYS A 83 -3.94 -25.93 7.81
N ASN A 84 -4.83 -25.82 6.82
CA ASN A 84 -4.54 -26.14 5.43
C ASN A 84 -4.09 -24.91 4.60
N SER A 85 -3.76 -23.78 5.23
CA SER A 85 -3.39 -22.54 4.52
C SER A 85 -2.27 -22.73 3.48
N ASP A 86 -1.22 -23.51 3.78
CA ASP A 86 -0.13 -23.77 2.84
C ASP A 86 -0.60 -24.56 1.61
N SER A 87 -1.48 -25.55 1.84
CA SER A 87 -2.11 -26.33 0.77
C SER A 87 -3.00 -25.43 -0.11
N ILE A 88 -3.79 -24.54 0.51
CA ILE A 88 -4.65 -23.58 -0.17
C ILE A 88 -3.82 -22.60 -1.02
N GLN A 89 -2.72 -22.06 -0.50
CA GLN A 89 -1.81 -21.22 -1.29
C GLN A 89 -1.21 -21.98 -2.48
N ALA A 90 -0.79 -23.23 -2.27
CA ALA A 90 -0.28 -24.07 -3.36
C ALA A 90 -1.36 -24.39 -4.41
N GLN A 91 -2.61 -24.58 -3.99
CA GLN A 91 -3.75 -24.73 -4.90
C GLN A 91 -4.00 -23.46 -5.72
N ALA A 92 -3.94 -22.28 -5.09
CA ALA A 92 -4.08 -21.00 -5.78
C ALA A 92 -3.00 -20.84 -6.85
N ALA A 93 -1.73 -21.12 -6.52
CA ALA A 93 -0.63 -21.06 -7.47
C ALA A 93 -0.83 -21.99 -8.69
N ARG A 94 -1.37 -23.21 -8.49
CA ARG A 94 -1.72 -24.12 -9.61
C ARG A 94 -2.83 -23.57 -10.51
N ARG A 95 -3.63 -22.62 -10.03
CA ARG A 95 -4.67 -21.89 -10.78
C ARG A 95 -4.15 -20.57 -11.38
N GLY A 96 -2.84 -20.33 -11.33
CA GLY A 96 -2.23 -19.05 -11.72
C GLY A 96 -2.55 -17.92 -10.74
N GLY A 97 -2.94 -18.23 -9.50
CA GLY A 97 -3.17 -17.26 -8.45
C GLY A 97 -1.87 -16.83 -7.78
N ASP A 98 -1.68 -15.52 -7.60
CA ASP A 98 -0.52 -14.97 -6.90
C ASP A 98 -0.71 -14.96 -5.38
N GLN A 99 -1.96 -14.83 -4.92
CA GLN A 99 -2.31 -14.79 -3.51
C GLN A 99 -3.63 -15.50 -3.25
N ALA A 100 -3.62 -16.49 -2.35
CA ALA A 100 -4.84 -17.04 -1.79
C ALA A 100 -5.37 -16.17 -0.66
N MET A 101 -6.68 -16.16 -0.48
CA MET A 101 -7.39 -15.56 0.66
C MET A 101 -8.48 -16.55 1.12
N ILE A 102 -8.88 -16.51 2.38
CA ILE A 102 -9.94 -17.39 2.90
C ILE A 102 -11.06 -16.57 3.54
N VAL A 103 -12.29 -16.83 3.12
CA VAL A 103 -13.52 -16.37 3.78
C VAL A 103 -14.23 -17.57 4.38
N LYS A 104 -14.12 -17.70 5.71
CA LYS A 104 -14.72 -18.80 6.48
C LYS A 104 -16.15 -18.46 6.88
N ASN A 105 -17.09 -19.34 6.58
CA ASN A 105 -18.47 -19.25 6.99
C ASN A 105 -18.61 -19.51 8.49
N MET A 106 -18.57 -18.43 9.26
CA MET A 106 -18.66 -18.42 10.72
C MET A 106 -19.23 -17.08 11.15
N SER A 107 -20.35 -17.10 11.88
CA SER A 107 -21.04 -15.88 12.32
C SER A 107 -20.25 -15.07 13.35
N LYS A 108 -19.29 -15.70 14.00
CA LYS A 108 -18.44 -15.07 15.01
C LYS A 108 -17.39 -14.19 14.35
N TRP A 109 -17.10 -13.05 14.99
CA TRP A 109 -16.06 -12.11 14.55
C TRP A 109 -14.66 -12.73 14.73
N GLY A 110 -13.85 -12.74 13.66
CA GLY A 110 -12.46 -13.18 13.72
C GLY A 110 -11.74 -13.15 12.37
N GLY A 111 -10.43 -13.24 12.45
CA GLY A 111 -9.52 -13.26 11.31
C GLY A 111 -8.09 -13.54 11.76
N SER A 112 -7.22 -13.82 10.80
CA SER A 112 -5.78 -13.85 11.03
C SER A 112 -5.01 -13.79 9.73
N SER A 113 -3.74 -13.40 9.84
CA SER A 113 -2.77 -13.47 8.77
C SER A 113 -1.38 -13.58 9.36
N SER A 114 -0.46 -14.17 8.60
CA SER A 114 0.95 -14.23 8.98
C SER A 114 1.71 -13.14 8.24
N VAL A 115 2.55 -12.41 8.99
CA VAL A 115 3.40 -11.35 8.45
C VAL A 115 4.31 -11.91 7.36
N GLY A 116 4.28 -11.33 6.17
CA GLY A 116 5.25 -11.62 5.10
C GLY A 116 4.87 -12.77 4.15
N GLY A 117 3.59 -13.12 4.02
CA GLY A 117 3.11 -13.96 2.91
C GLY A 117 2.18 -15.11 3.28
N GLY A 118 1.55 -15.07 4.46
CA GLY A 118 0.50 -16.04 4.80
C GLY A 118 -0.76 -15.90 3.95
N VAL A 119 -1.67 -16.86 4.10
CA VAL A 119 -3.04 -16.75 3.56
C VAL A 119 -3.89 -16.00 4.58
N PRO A 120 -4.37 -14.79 4.27
CA PRO A 120 -5.24 -14.03 5.17
C PRO A 120 -6.60 -14.72 5.25
N VAL A 121 -7.13 -14.77 6.46
CA VAL A 121 -8.40 -15.43 6.80
C VAL A 121 -9.31 -14.41 7.46
N ILE A 122 -10.57 -14.34 7.02
CA ILE A 122 -11.64 -13.67 7.77
C ILE A 122 -12.84 -14.59 7.93
N THR A 123 -13.71 -14.26 8.87
CA THR A 123 -15.02 -14.91 8.99
C THR A 123 -16.14 -14.08 8.37
N THR A 124 -17.26 -14.72 8.02
CA THR A 124 -18.47 -14.03 7.53
C THR A 124 -19.08 -13.07 8.55
N GLY A 125 -18.80 -13.25 9.84
CA GLY A 125 -19.17 -12.33 10.93
C GLY A 125 -18.39 -11.01 10.97
N THR A 126 -17.37 -10.83 10.12
CA THR A 126 -16.55 -9.60 10.07
C THR A 126 -16.91 -8.69 8.89
N SER A 127 -16.49 -7.42 8.99
CA SER A 127 -16.47 -6.48 7.87
C SER A 127 -15.55 -7.03 6.76
N SER A 128 -15.92 -6.86 5.49
CA SER A 128 -15.04 -7.26 4.36
C SER A 128 -13.69 -6.53 4.42
N ARG A 129 -13.65 -5.34 5.03
CA ARG A 129 -12.41 -4.58 5.28
C ARG A 129 -11.43 -5.28 6.21
N ALA A 130 -11.88 -6.23 7.03
CA ALA A 130 -10.97 -7.09 7.77
C ALA A 130 -10.05 -7.85 6.80
N MET A 131 -10.51 -8.23 5.60
CA MET A 131 -9.61 -8.86 4.62
C MET A 131 -8.51 -7.90 4.16
N LEU A 132 -8.81 -6.62 3.99
CA LEU A 132 -7.80 -5.62 3.65
C LEU A 132 -6.75 -5.54 4.76
N HIS A 133 -7.18 -5.45 6.02
CA HIS A 133 -6.30 -5.48 7.20
C HIS A 133 -5.42 -6.74 7.21
N GLU A 134 -6.01 -7.91 7.12
CA GLU A 134 -5.28 -9.19 7.12
C GLU A 134 -4.33 -9.31 5.92
N TYR A 135 -4.73 -8.81 4.75
CA TYR A 135 -3.88 -8.77 3.57
C TYR A 135 -2.68 -7.83 3.75
N MET A 136 -2.81 -6.72 4.49
CA MET A 136 -1.66 -5.84 4.78
C MET A 136 -0.56 -6.59 5.55
N HIS A 137 -0.90 -7.50 6.46
CA HIS A 137 0.09 -8.36 7.11
C HIS A 137 0.84 -9.24 6.10
N THR A 138 0.18 -9.73 5.06
CA THR A 138 0.87 -10.50 3.99
C THR A 138 1.91 -9.67 3.24
N LEU A 139 1.73 -8.35 3.20
CA LEU A 139 2.69 -7.38 2.66
C LEU A 139 3.80 -7.01 3.66
N GLY A 140 3.74 -7.54 4.88
CA GLY A 140 4.74 -7.33 5.93
C GLY A 140 4.41 -6.18 6.89
N LEU A 141 3.22 -5.59 6.83
CA LEU A 141 2.82 -4.50 7.75
C LEU A 141 2.46 -5.07 9.13
N CYS A 142 2.68 -4.28 10.19
CA CYS A 142 2.24 -4.60 11.55
C CYS A 142 0.93 -3.89 11.89
N ASP A 143 0.28 -4.39 12.95
CA ASP A 143 -0.81 -3.69 13.62
C ASP A 143 -0.36 -2.34 14.15
N GLU A 144 -1.31 -1.40 14.20
CA GLU A 144 -1.13 -0.04 14.71
C GLU A 144 -1.95 0.22 16.00
N TYR A 145 -2.77 -0.74 16.42
CA TYR A 145 -3.56 -0.65 17.65
C TYR A 145 -2.79 -1.06 18.91
N GLU A 146 -3.26 -0.61 20.07
CA GLU A 146 -2.71 -1.01 21.35
C GLU A 146 -3.22 -2.40 21.75
N TYR A 147 -2.33 -3.37 21.83
CA TYR A 147 -2.65 -4.71 22.36
C TYR A 147 -3.09 -4.63 23.83
N SER A 148 -3.95 -5.58 24.24
CA SER A 148 -4.15 -5.84 25.66
C SER A 148 -2.83 -6.26 26.33
N ALA A 149 -2.70 -6.12 27.65
CA ALA A 149 -1.45 -6.49 28.34
C ALA A 149 -1.06 -7.96 28.10
N SER A 150 -2.04 -8.88 28.08
CA SER A 150 -1.82 -10.31 27.79
C SER A 150 -1.42 -10.59 26.33
N GLU A 151 -1.99 -9.86 25.37
CA GLU A 151 -1.61 -10.02 23.95
C GLU A 151 -0.27 -9.35 23.65
N ALA A 152 0.04 -8.25 24.32
CA ALA A 152 1.29 -7.52 24.14
C ALA A 152 2.51 -8.41 24.49
N GLU A 153 2.41 -9.31 25.47
CA GLU A 153 3.46 -10.28 25.76
C GLU A 153 3.71 -11.25 24.60
N ILE A 154 2.69 -11.56 23.80
CA ILE A 154 2.83 -12.45 22.64
C ILE A 154 3.41 -11.71 21.44
N TYR A 155 2.87 -10.52 21.14
CA TYR A 155 3.18 -9.82 19.91
C TYR A 155 4.43 -8.92 20.03
N CYS A 156 4.63 -8.24 21.17
CA CYS A 156 5.65 -7.19 21.31
C CYS A 156 7.07 -7.69 21.57
N GLU A 157 7.26 -8.95 21.96
CA GLU A 157 8.60 -9.46 22.34
C GLU A 157 9.58 -9.44 21.17
N ARG A 158 9.10 -9.75 19.96
CA ARG A 158 9.93 -10.01 18.77
C ARG A 158 9.80 -8.96 17.68
N GLU A 159 9.05 -7.88 17.92
CA GLU A 159 8.79 -6.93 16.85
C GLU A 159 10.06 -6.25 16.37
N ARG A 160 10.18 -6.24 15.05
CA ARG A 160 11.17 -5.51 14.27
C ARG A 160 10.43 -4.35 13.61
N SER A 161 11.15 -3.31 13.23
CA SER A 161 10.55 -2.28 12.38
C SER A 161 10.01 -2.94 11.09
N THR A 162 8.77 -2.58 10.74
CA THR A 162 8.06 -3.02 9.54
C THR A 162 7.78 -1.82 8.64
N PRO A 163 7.33 -2.01 7.38
CA PRO A 163 7.14 -0.89 6.47
C PRO A 163 6.24 0.25 6.99
N ASN A 164 5.32 -0.02 7.93
CA ASN A 164 4.44 0.99 8.55
C ASN A 164 4.69 1.24 10.04
N LEU A 165 5.65 0.54 10.68
CA LEU A 165 5.88 0.68 12.11
C LEU A 165 7.38 0.71 12.44
N ALA A 166 7.81 1.70 13.21
CA ALA A 166 9.19 1.79 13.69
C ALA A 166 9.24 1.80 15.22
N TYR A 167 10.22 1.11 15.78
CA TYR A 167 10.49 1.13 17.21
C TYR A 167 11.77 1.92 17.49
N ILE A 168 11.62 3.13 18.02
CA ILE A 168 12.75 4.05 18.21
C ILE A 168 12.67 4.64 19.61
N THR A 169 13.63 4.29 20.48
CA THR A 169 13.81 4.93 21.78
C THR A 169 14.36 6.33 21.59
N PRO A 170 13.64 7.39 22.00
CA PRO A 170 14.14 8.75 21.88
C PRO A 170 15.39 8.99 22.74
N VAL A 171 16.30 9.82 22.26
CA VAL A 171 17.46 10.33 23.02
C VAL A 171 17.37 11.87 23.14
N PRO A 172 16.34 12.40 23.82
CA PRO A 172 16.16 13.85 23.93
C PRO A 172 17.15 14.48 24.93
N PRO A 173 17.36 15.80 24.85
CA PRO A 173 16.83 16.70 23.83
C PRO A 173 17.65 16.63 22.52
N TYR A 174 16.97 16.75 21.38
CA TYR A 174 17.63 16.97 20.09
C TYR A 174 17.93 18.46 19.91
N GLY A 175 19.15 18.80 19.50
CA GLY A 175 19.55 20.18 19.21
C GLY A 175 18.96 20.70 17.89
N SER A 176 18.67 19.82 16.94
CA SER A 176 18.03 20.18 15.66
C SER A 176 17.34 18.99 14.97
N ASP A 177 16.45 19.29 14.02
CA ASP A 177 15.81 18.26 13.19
C ASP A 177 16.82 17.48 12.30
N PRO A 178 17.81 18.13 11.65
CA PRO A 178 18.85 17.41 10.91
C PRO A 178 19.67 16.45 11.77
N GLU A 179 19.95 16.82 13.03
CA GLU A 179 20.64 15.93 13.99
C GLU A 179 19.80 14.68 14.28
N ALA A 180 18.51 14.85 14.58
CA ALA A 180 17.61 13.72 14.81
C ALA A 180 17.47 12.82 13.56
N LYS A 181 17.39 13.42 12.36
CA LYS A 181 17.37 12.68 11.08
C LYS A 181 18.67 11.91 10.84
N GLY A 182 19.81 12.50 11.19
CA GLY A 182 21.12 11.83 11.12
C GLY A 182 21.20 10.64 12.07
N LEU A 183 20.68 10.77 13.29
CA LEU A 183 20.72 9.71 14.31
C LEU A 183 19.72 8.57 14.04
N HIS A 184 18.50 8.91 13.59
CA HIS A 184 17.39 7.96 13.53
C HIS A 184 16.91 7.60 12.12
N GLY A 185 17.35 8.32 11.08
CA GLY A 185 16.82 8.13 9.72
C GLY A 185 16.96 6.70 9.19
N GLY A 186 18.04 5.99 9.57
CA GLY A 186 18.24 4.58 9.21
C GLY A 186 17.27 3.60 9.91
N SER A 187 16.62 4.02 11.00
CA SER A 187 15.65 3.24 11.76
C SER A 187 14.20 3.50 11.35
N ILE A 188 13.97 4.43 10.41
CA ILE A 188 12.63 4.81 9.92
C ILE A 188 12.44 4.19 8.51
N PRO A 189 11.66 3.10 8.36
CA PRO A 189 11.53 2.39 7.09
C PRO A 189 11.01 3.23 5.91
N TRP A 190 10.25 4.30 6.20
CA TRP A 190 9.72 5.25 5.22
C TRP A 190 10.48 6.59 5.21
N ASN A 191 11.73 6.65 5.70
CA ASN A 191 12.50 7.90 5.76
C ASN A 191 12.60 8.62 4.41
N SER A 192 12.68 7.88 3.31
CA SER A 192 12.72 8.43 1.95
C SER A 192 11.44 9.16 1.53
N ASP A 193 10.32 8.92 2.20
CA ASP A 193 9.03 9.56 1.92
C ASP A 193 8.80 10.83 2.74
N ILE A 194 9.60 11.03 3.79
CA ILE A 194 9.52 12.22 4.64
C ILE A 194 10.12 13.39 3.87
N LEU A 195 9.30 14.39 3.57
CA LEU A 195 9.78 15.61 2.91
C LEU A 195 10.84 16.29 3.77
N ALA A 196 11.84 16.92 3.14
CA ALA A 196 12.90 17.64 3.86
C ALA A 196 12.34 18.69 4.84
N THR A 197 11.20 19.31 4.49
CA THR A 197 10.49 20.31 5.28
C THR A 197 9.61 19.73 6.39
N THR A 198 9.34 18.42 6.40
CA THR A 198 8.59 17.78 7.49
C THR A 198 9.56 17.48 8.62
N PRO A 199 9.39 18.09 9.81
CA PRO A 199 10.24 17.78 10.95
C PRO A 199 9.89 16.40 11.51
N ILE A 200 10.88 15.66 11.97
CA ILE A 200 10.72 14.49 12.84
C ILE A 200 11.01 14.83 14.31
N THR A 201 11.05 16.11 14.64
CA THR A 201 11.18 16.62 16.00
C THR A 201 10.16 17.72 16.30
N THR A 202 9.70 17.79 17.54
CA THR A 202 8.82 18.85 18.04
C THR A 202 9.30 19.28 19.42
N ALA A 203 9.64 20.56 19.59
CA ALA A 203 10.16 21.11 20.86
C ALA A 203 11.35 20.32 21.45
N GLY A 204 12.28 19.90 20.59
CA GLY A 204 13.46 19.12 21.00
C GLY A 204 13.18 17.65 21.36
N GLN A 205 11.95 17.16 21.14
CA GLN A 205 11.57 15.76 21.30
C GLN A 205 11.44 15.07 19.93
N LEU A 206 11.61 13.75 19.89
CA LEU A 206 11.38 12.97 18.68
C LEU A 206 9.87 12.98 18.37
N GLY A 207 9.53 13.09 17.09
CA GLY A 207 8.17 13.04 16.57
C GLY A 207 7.75 14.28 15.79
N THR A 208 7.11 14.06 14.65
CA THR A 208 6.31 15.06 13.92
C THR A 208 5.05 15.44 14.70
N GLY A 209 4.54 14.51 15.50
CA GLY A 209 3.33 14.66 16.30
C GLY A 209 2.91 13.32 16.92
N ALA A 210 1.65 13.20 17.31
CA ALA A 210 1.03 11.94 17.73
C ALA A 210 -0.08 11.53 16.76
N VAL A 211 -0.37 10.23 16.69
CA VAL A 211 -1.54 9.74 15.94
C VAL A 211 -2.82 10.16 16.67
N ASP A 212 -3.74 10.80 15.95
CA ASP A 212 -5.10 11.04 16.41
C ASP A 212 -5.97 9.81 16.15
N PHE A 213 -6.02 8.90 17.12
CA PHE A 213 -6.80 7.67 17.02
C PHE A 213 -8.32 7.89 16.96
N LYS A 214 -8.81 9.12 17.17
CA LYS A 214 -10.22 9.47 16.98
C LYS A 214 -10.53 9.85 15.53
N LYS A 215 -9.50 10.20 14.75
CA LYS A 215 -9.62 10.57 13.34
C LYS A 215 -9.22 9.39 12.46
N GLN A 216 -10.21 8.71 11.92
CA GLN A 216 -9.99 7.65 10.95
C GLN A 216 -9.48 8.22 9.62
N ALA A 217 -8.50 7.54 9.03
CA ALA A 217 -8.13 7.78 7.65
C ALA A 217 -9.36 7.51 6.76
N PRO A 218 -9.70 8.40 5.81
CA PRO A 218 -10.83 8.17 4.92
C PRO A 218 -10.57 6.98 3.99
N GLN A 219 -11.63 6.27 3.64
CA GLN A 219 -11.56 5.20 2.65
C GLN A 219 -11.43 5.82 1.25
N ASN A 220 -10.36 5.49 0.54
CA ASN A 220 -10.10 6.00 -0.80
C ASN A 220 -10.49 4.96 -1.85
N ASN A 221 -11.62 5.19 -2.51
CA ASN A 221 -12.09 4.34 -3.60
C ASN A 221 -11.80 4.94 -4.99
N THR A 222 -10.95 5.97 -5.06
CA THR A 222 -10.53 6.62 -6.31
C THR A 222 -9.22 6.00 -6.83
N THR A 223 -8.86 6.24 -8.08
CA THR A 223 -7.59 5.79 -8.67
C THR A 223 -6.41 6.71 -8.36
N ILE A 224 -6.61 7.74 -7.52
CA ILE A 224 -5.64 8.79 -7.20
C ILE A 224 -5.27 8.69 -5.72
N ALA A 225 -3.96 8.75 -5.41
CA ALA A 225 -3.49 8.78 -4.03
C ALA A 225 -3.96 10.04 -3.30
N MET A 226 -4.17 9.94 -2.00
CA MET A 226 -4.56 11.06 -1.13
C MET A 226 -3.40 12.03 -0.80
N VAL A 227 -2.48 12.27 -1.75
CA VAL A 227 -1.16 12.90 -1.54
C VAL A 227 -1.20 14.24 -0.78
N LEU A 228 -2.32 14.97 -0.82
CA LEU A 228 -2.50 16.28 -0.19
C LEU A 228 -3.18 16.25 1.18
N ALA A 229 -3.69 15.10 1.64
CA ALA A 229 -4.49 15.04 2.87
C ALA A 229 -3.64 15.05 4.15
N GLU A 230 -2.42 14.51 4.11
CA GLU A 230 -1.57 14.34 5.29
C GLU A 230 -0.09 14.17 4.91
N PRO A 231 0.84 14.91 5.55
CA PRO A 231 2.27 14.72 5.31
C PRO A 231 2.75 13.39 5.91
N THR A 232 3.68 12.72 5.21
CA THR A 232 4.42 11.60 5.78
C THR A 232 5.46 12.11 6.78
N GLY A 233 5.46 11.54 7.98
CA GLY A 233 6.29 11.98 9.10
C GLY A 233 6.60 10.84 10.07
N LEU A 234 6.92 11.19 11.31
CA LEU A 234 7.20 10.25 12.40
C LEU A 234 6.20 10.51 13.55
N TYR A 235 5.05 9.84 13.51
CA TYR A 235 3.96 10.10 14.46
C TYR A 235 3.98 9.09 15.61
N ARG A 236 3.89 9.58 16.85
CA ARG A 236 3.87 8.74 18.04
C ARG A 236 2.65 7.81 18.01
N GLY A 237 2.92 6.50 17.98
CA GLY A 237 1.92 5.44 18.04
C GLY A 237 1.61 4.97 19.45
N GLN A 238 0.77 3.94 19.54
CA GLN A 238 0.37 3.30 20.79
C GLN A 238 0.69 1.81 20.89
N VAL A 239 1.21 1.21 19.80
CA VAL A 239 1.55 -0.22 19.75
C VAL A 239 2.56 -0.54 20.85
N CYS A 240 2.30 -1.62 21.58
CA CYS A 240 3.14 -2.13 22.67
C CYS A 240 3.34 -1.23 23.89
N ASN A 241 2.51 -0.20 24.09
CA ASN A 241 2.55 0.62 25.32
C ASN A 241 2.19 -0.20 26.58
N LYS A 242 1.37 -1.25 26.44
CA LYS A 242 0.95 -2.15 27.51
C LYS A 242 1.83 -3.40 27.68
N ALA A 243 2.90 -3.53 26.91
CA ALA A 243 3.84 -4.63 27.09
C ALA A 243 4.58 -4.51 28.43
N LYS A 244 5.07 -5.64 28.97
CA LYS A 244 5.89 -5.66 30.20
C LYS A 244 7.10 -4.72 30.13
N THR A 245 7.66 -4.57 28.93
CA THR A 245 8.65 -3.53 28.62
C THR A 245 8.06 -2.65 27.53
N PRO A 246 7.39 -1.53 27.88
CA PRO A 246 6.78 -0.63 26.92
C PRO A 246 7.80 -0.14 25.89
N ARG A 247 7.36 -0.01 24.64
CA ARG A 247 8.23 0.43 23.53
C ARG A 247 7.71 1.71 22.91
N TYR A 248 8.65 2.46 22.34
CA TYR A 248 8.31 3.64 21.58
C TYR A 248 8.03 3.30 20.12
N SER A 249 6.76 3.00 19.79
CA SER A 249 6.26 2.85 18.41
C SER A 249 6.01 4.18 17.68
N TRP A 250 6.27 4.19 16.37
CA TRP A 250 6.11 5.34 15.48
C TRP A 250 5.47 4.92 14.17
N HIS A 251 4.57 5.75 13.63
CA HIS A 251 3.76 5.51 12.43
C HIS A 251 4.11 6.55 11.34
N PRO A 252 3.87 6.24 10.05
CA PRO A 252 4.16 7.15 8.95
C PRO A 252 3.15 8.30 8.80
N GLY A 253 1.95 8.17 9.37
CA GLY A 253 0.88 9.17 9.36
C GLY A 253 0.29 9.41 10.75
N GLY A 254 -0.42 10.51 10.92
CA GLY A 254 -1.06 10.96 12.15
C GLY A 254 -2.56 10.65 12.25
N THR A 255 -3.14 9.90 11.31
CA THR A 255 -4.52 9.41 11.39
C THR A 255 -4.58 7.90 11.68
N SER A 256 -5.69 7.43 12.26
CA SER A 256 -5.92 6.00 12.49
C SER A 256 -6.17 5.30 11.15
N THR A 257 -5.29 4.37 10.77
CA THR A 257 -5.42 3.59 9.53
C THR A 257 -6.19 2.28 9.72
N VAL A 258 -6.38 1.52 8.65
CA VAL A 258 -6.92 0.15 8.67
C VAL A 258 -6.13 -0.78 9.60
N MET A 259 -4.84 -0.51 9.83
CA MET A 259 -3.99 -1.30 10.72
C MET A 259 -4.28 -1.03 12.21
N ASN A 260 -4.96 0.07 12.54
CA ASN A 260 -5.42 0.36 13.90
C ASN A 260 -6.92 0.08 14.05
N ASN A 261 -7.72 0.40 13.04
CA ASN A 261 -9.17 0.23 13.04
C ASN A 261 -9.63 -0.26 11.67
N VAL A 262 -10.18 -1.48 11.61
CA VAL A 262 -10.56 -2.15 10.35
C VAL A 262 -11.52 -1.34 9.46
N ASP A 263 -12.30 -0.43 10.02
CA ASP A 263 -13.22 0.41 9.25
C ASP A 263 -12.56 1.67 8.66
N ALA A 264 -11.36 2.02 9.09
CA ALA A 264 -10.59 3.13 8.52
C ALA A 264 -9.94 2.76 7.18
N GLY A 265 -9.63 3.76 6.37
CA GLY A 265 -8.82 3.64 5.15
C GLY A 265 -7.33 3.43 5.42
N LEU A 266 -6.53 3.35 4.35
CA LEU A 266 -5.07 3.24 4.48
C LEU A 266 -4.45 4.58 4.96
N GLY A 267 -4.96 5.71 4.47
CA GLY A 267 -4.34 7.01 4.69
C GLY A 267 -3.14 7.25 3.77
N ALA A 268 -2.86 8.51 3.45
CA ALA A 268 -1.93 8.86 2.38
C ALA A 268 -0.51 8.27 2.50
N PRO A 269 0.11 8.18 3.70
CA PRO A 269 1.43 7.55 3.83
C PRO A 269 1.39 6.04 3.59
N LEU A 270 0.38 5.34 4.13
CA LEU A 270 0.27 3.89 3.99
C LEU A 270 -0.10 3.49 2.55
N GLU A 271 -0.93 4.28 1.88
CA GLU A 271 -1.22 4.12 0.44
C GLU A 271 0.05 4.04 -0.41
N ARG A 272 1.04 4.92 -0.15
CA ARG A 272 2.33 4.93 -0.87
C ARG A 272 3.19 3.72 -0.53
N ILE A 273 3.23 3.34 0.75
CA ILE A 273 3.96 2.16 1.21
C ILE A 273 3.40 0.91 0.52
N VAL A 274 2.08 0.73 0.55
CA VAL A 274 1.39 -0.41 -0.08
C VAL A 274 1.59 -0.41 -1.59
N GLU A 275 1.49 0.74 -2.27
CA GLU A 275 1.73 0.82 -3.72
C GLU A 275 3.15 0.35 -4.07
N ARG A 276 4.18 0.76 -3.29
CA ARG A 276 5.56 0.29 -3.51
C ARG A 276 5.73 -1.20 -3.24
N LEU A 277 5.08 -1.74 -2.21
CA LEU A 277 5.16 -3.16 -1.86
C LEU A 277 4.48 -4.05 -2.90
N LEU A 278 3.40 -3.58 -3.52
CA LEU A 278 2.76 -4.27 -4.65
C LEU A 278 3.68 -4.24 -5.88
N ILE A 279 4.24 -3.07 -6.22
CA ILE A 279 5.20 -2.96 -7.33
C ILE A 279 6.42 -3.86 -7.12
N SER A 280 6.97 -3.94 -5.89
CA SER A 280 8.13 -4.79 -5.60
C SER A 280 7.81 -6.28 -5.65
N LYS A 281 6.53 -6.66 -5.54
CA LYS A 281 6.04 -8.03 -5.78
C LYS A 281 5.79 -8.33 -7.26
N GLY A 282 6.05 -7.38 -8.16
CA GLY A 282 5.84 -7.54 -9.60
C GLY A 282 4.41 -7.30 -10.06
N VAL A 283 3.59 -6.61 -9.27
CA VAL A 283 2.22 -6.26 -9.66
C VAL A 283 2.25 -5.12 -10.68
N ASP A 284 1.75 -5.40 -11.88
CA ASP A 284 1.68 -4.42 -12.96
C ASP A 284 0.53 -3.42 -12.80
N LYS A 285 0.83 -2.15 -13.07
CA LYS A 285 -0.19 -1.09 -13.11
C LYS A 285 -1.06 -1.27 -14.36
N LYS A 286 -2.37 -1.02 -14.21
CA LYS A 286 -3.27 -0.90 -15.37
C LYS A 286 -2.70 0.13 -16.33
N LEU A 287 -2.65 -0.23 -17.61
CA LEU A 287 -2.39 0.73 -18.67
C LEU A 287 -3.55 1.73 -18.66
N GLN A 288 -3.30 2.91 -18.11
CA GLN A 288 -4.20 4.05 -18.30
C GLN A 288 -3.98 4.51 -19.74
N PHE A 289 -4.72 3.92 -20.68
CA PHE A 289 -4.96 4.62 -21.92
C PHE A 289 -5.66 5.90 -21.51
N ALA A 290 -5.03 7.05 -21.79
CA ALA A 290 -5.74 8.30 -21.73
C ALA A 290 -6.96 8.10 -22.61
N GLU A 291 -8.13 7.91 -22.00
CA GLU A 291 -9.40 8.09 -22.70
C GLU A 291 -9.26 9.50 -23.23
N SER A 292 -8.94 9.61 -24.52
CA SER A 292 -8.87 10.88 -25.20
C SER A 292 -10.22 11.52 -24.92
N GLU A 293 -10.22 12.59 -24.11
CA GLU A 293 -11.45 13.32 -23.83
C GLU A 293 -12.15 13.49 -25.18
N PRO A 294 -13.40 13.01 -25.33
CA PRO A 294 -14.09 13.12 -26.59
C PRO A 294 -13.99 14.58 -26.97
N ASN A 295 -13.31 14.84 -28.08
CA ASN A 295 -13.08 16.18 -28.57
C ASN A 295 -14.48 16.72 -28.85
N VAL A 296 -15.06 17.46 -27.90
CA VAL A 296 -16.33 18.16 -28.08
C VAL A 296 -16.02 19.35 -28.99
N SER A 297 -15.64 19.04 -30.22
CA SER A 297 -15.55 19.99 -31.30
C SER A 297 -16.96 20.19 -31.84
N ASP A 298 -17.49 21.37 -31.54
CA ASP A 298 -18.33 22.18 -32.41
C ASP A 298 -19.63 21.56 -32.95
N GLU A 299 -20.74 21.87 -32.27
CA GLU A 299 -22.06 22.22 -32.84
C GLU A 299 -22.98 22.60 -31.65
N LYS A 300 -23.42 23.85 -31.42
CA LYS A 300 -24.11 24.77 -32.34
C LYS A 300 -23.98 26.22 -31.87
N LYS A 301 -23.77 27.09 -32.88
CA LYS A 301 -24.06 28.53 -32.88
C LYS A 301 -25.57 28.81 -32.77
N ASN A 302 -25.85 30.03 -32.27
CA ASN A 302 -27.12 30.77 -32.18
C ASN A 302 -27.92 30.46 -30.90
N GLU A 303 -28.29 31.44 -30.06
CA GLU A 303 -28.87 32.74 -30.40
C GLU A 303 -28.68 33.78 -29.27
N GLU A 304 -28.66 35.04 -29.67
CA GLU A 304 -28.40 36.25 -28.88
C GLU A 304 -29.43 36.50 -27.76
N ARG A 305 -28.98 37.04 -26.62
CA ARG A 305 -29.49 38.32 -26.08
C ARG A 305 -28.67 38.84 -24.91
N GLY A 306 -28.43 40.15 -24.97
CA GLY A 306 -27.47 40.88 -24.17
C GLY A 306 -27.86 41.09 -22.70
N GLY A 307 -26.82 41.40 -21.94
CA GLY A 307 -26.89 41.85 -20.56
C GLY A 307 -25.49 42.24 -20.10
N ASP A 308 -25.19 43.53 -20.14
CA ASP A 308 -23.94 44.11 -19.65
C ASP A 308 -23.73 43.79 -18.17
N VAL A 309 -22.64 43.11 -17.84
CA VAL A 309 -22.12 43.06 -16.47
C VAL A 309 -20.62 43.31 -16.50
N VAL A 310 -20.25 44.47 -15.94
CA VAL A 310 -18.88 44.88 -15.64
C VAL A 310 -18.34 43.98 -14.53
N VAL A 311 -17.27 43.22 -14.79
CA VAL A 311 -16.51 42.54 -13.74
C VAL A 311 -15.02 42.86 -13.87
N ASP A 312 -14.53 43.46 -12.79
CA ASP A 312 -13.18 43.92 -12.51
C ASP A 312 -12.17 42.74 -12.46
N SER A 313 -11.11 42.83 -13.26
CA SER A 313 -10.12 41.78 -13.44
C SER A 313 -8.91 41.97 -12.51
N LYS A 314 -8.66 41.01 -11.61
CA LYS A 314 -7.39 40.86 -10.88
C LYS A 314 -6.50 39.78 -11.51
N PRO A 315 -5.16 39.91 -11.39
CA PRO A 315 -4.22 39.12 -12.18
C PRO A 315 -4.01 37.69 -11.64
N GLN A 316 -3.99 36.73 -12.57
CA GLN A 316 -3.56 35.35 -12.35
C GLN A 316 -2.04 35.29 -12.14
N THR A 317 -1.63 34.62 -11.05
CA THR A 317 -0.25 34.23 -10.81
C THR A 317 0.09 32.92 -11.54
N SER A 318 1.25 32.92 -12.20
CA SER A 318 1.83 31.81 -12.94
C SER A 318 2.22 30.63 -12.04
N ILE A 319 1.82 29.43 -12.44
CA ILE A 319 2.29 28.16 -11.83
C ILE A 319 3.69 27.86 -12.37
N ASN A 320 4.65 27.76 -11.46
CA ASN A 320 6.08 27.55 -11.72
C ASN A 320 6.42 26.10 -12.10
N ASP A 321 7.39 26.00 -13.03
CA ASP A 321 8.05 24.83 -13.63
C ASP A 321 8.87 23.92 -12.66
N THR A 322 8.35 23.59 -11.48
CA THR A 322 9.12 22.77 -10.49
C THR A 322 9.13 21.27 -10.82
N ALA A 323 8.24 20.79 -11.70
CA ALA A 323 8.10 19.36 -12.00
C ALA A 323 9.22 18.78 -12.88
N ARG A 324 10.00 19.60 -13.61
CA ARG A 324 11.08 19.12 -14.50
C ARG A 324 12.38 18.78 -13.78
N GLY A 325 12.60 19.28 -12.55
CA GLY A 325 13.81 19.01 -11.77
C GLY A 325 13.83 17.63 -11.10
N LEU A 326 12.67 17.15 -10.64
CA LEU A 326 12.56 15.89 -9.89
C LEU A 326 12.81 14.64 -10.75
N PHE A 327 12.42 14.66 -12.02
CA PHE A 327 12.66 13.54 -12.93
C PHE A 327 14.14 13.31 -13.25
N LYS A 328 14.97 14.37 -13.32
CA LYS A 328 16.40 14.22 -13.61
C LYS A 328 17.19 13.61 -12.45
N SER A 329 16.78 13.89 -11.20
CA SER A 329 17.42 13.33 -10.01
C SER A 329 17.17 11.81 -9.89
N PHE A 330 15.94 11.37 -10.17
CA PHE A 330 15.55 9.97 -10.10
C PHE A 330 16.31 9.07 -11.08
N PHE A 331 16.49 9.51 -12.33
CA PHE A 331 17.27 8.74 -13.32
C PHE A 331 18.78 8.72 -13.05
N SER A 332 19.33 9.75 -12.39
CA SER A 332 20.74 9.75 -11.98
C SER A 332 21.02 8.69 -10.92
N TRP A 333 20.14 8.56 -9.93
CA TRP A 333 20.28 7.58 -8.85
C TRP A 333 20.14 6.13 -9.33
N ILE A 334 19.20 5.86 -10.25
CA ILE A 334 19.05 4.53 -10.86
C ILE A 334 20.32 4.12 -11.64
N LYS A 335 20.92 5.06 -12.37
CA LYS A 335 22.15 4.79 -13.14
C LYS A 335 23.32 4.41 -12.23
N GLU A 336 23.50 5.12 -11.11
CA GLU A 336 24.55 4.83 -10.13
C GLU A 336 24.35 3.46 -9.46
N LEU A 337 23.10 3.06 -9.21
CA LEU A 337 22.77 1.75 -8.64
C LEU A 337 23.16 0.59 -9.59
N PHE A 338 22.85 0.71 -10.89
CA PHE A 338 23.23 -0.30 -11.88
C PHE A 338 24.75 -0.38 -12.10
N GLU A 339 25.45 0.76 -12.09
CA GLU A 339 26.91 0.77 -12.20
C GLU A 339 27.61 0.19 -10.96
N SER A 340 26.99 0.31 -9.77
CA SER A 340 27.50 -0.28 -8.54
C SER A 340 27.34 -1.81 -8.53
N ILE A 341 26.18 -2.32 -8.96
CA ILE A 341 25.91 -3.76 -9.07
C ILE A 341 26.83 -4.40 -10.12
N GLY A 342 27.07 -3.74 -11.25
CA GLY A 342 27.98 -4.23 -12.29
C GLY A 342 29.43 -4.41 -11.82
N ARG A 343 29.93 -3.52 -10.94
CA ARG A 343 31.30 -3.60 -10.41
C ARG A 343 31.48 -4.72 -9.38
N SER A 344 30.41 -5.05 -8.64
CA SER A 344 30.41 -6.15 -7.65
C SER A 344 30.52 -7.53 -8.32
N LEU A 345 29.98 -7.67 -9.53
CA LEU A 345 29.97 -8.95 -10.27
C LEU A 345 31.22 -9.18 -11.13
N SER A 346 32.16 -8.23 -11.14
CA SER A 346 33.41 -8.28 -11.92
C SER A 346 34.68 -8.48 -11.07
N ARG A 347 34.54 -8.85 -9.80
CA ARG A 347 35.64 -9.22 -8.89
C ARG A 347 35.44 -10.64 -8.37
#